data_AF-A0A7W0P737-F1
#
_entry.id   AF-A0A7W0P737-F1
#
_cell.length_a   1.000
_cell.length_b   1.000
_cell.length_c   1.000
_cell.angle_alpha   90.00
_cell.angle_beta   90.00
_cell.angle_gamma   90.00
#
_symmetry.space_group_name_H-M   'P 1'
#
loop_
_entity.id
_entity.type
_entity.pdbx_description
1 polymer ?
#
loop_
_entity_poly.entity_id
_entity_poly.type
_entity_poly.pdbx_seq_one_letter_code
_entity_poly.pdbx_strand_id
1 'polypeptide(L)'
;MTCADGSGTIVARGASALSFTGTGKYADLRGQGSCAHDATENTVEHCQALVDHDAVAPQARDLAVKVLLQKPKKLRIYSLRVSFKPEDNLAENSVRYALVVDAGSQFVKRSGATTAPVAYTLRIRAPKNVRSLRLTLTMADPVGNESRLSQAIRLPR
;
A
#
# COMPACT_ATOMS: atom_id res chain seq x y z
N MET A 1 12.81 -21.32 -13.19
CA MET A 1 12.97 -21.34 -14.65
C MET A 1 14.27 -20.62 -14.99
N THR A 2 15.15 -21.26 -15.75
CA THR A 2 16.38 -20.65 -16.27
C THR A 2 16.10 -20.14 -17.68
N CYS A 3 16.49 -18.92 -18.02
CA CYS A 3 16.30 -18.43 -19.39
C CYS A 3 17.21 -19.20 -20.36
N ALA A 4 16.73 -19.40 -21.59
CA ALA A 4 17.44 -20.18 -22.60
C ALA A 4 18.82 -19.59 -22.98
N ASP A 5 19.02 -18.31 -22.72
CA ASP A 5 20.29 -17.60 -22.93
C ASP A 5 21.29 -17.75 -21.76
N GLY A 6 20.94 -18.48 -20.71
CA GLY A 6 21.79 -18.69 -19.54
C GLY A 6 22.06 -17.43 -18.70
N SER A 7 21.37 -16.32 -18.97
CA SER A 7 21.65 -15.03 -18.33
C SER A 7 21.15 -14.91 -16.89
N GLY A 8 20.40 -15.92 -16.42
CA GLY A 8 19.97 -16.06 -15.04
C GLY A 8 18.75 -16.96 -14.86
N THR A 9 18.25 -17.01 -13.63
CA THR A 9 17.13 -17.85 -13.22
C THR A 9 16.06 -17.04 -12.53
N ILE A 10 14.79 -17.26 -12.85
CA ILE A 10 13.63 -16.78 -12.10
C ILE A 10 13.10 -17.93 -11.24
N VAL A 11 13.01 -17.74 -9.93
CA VAL A 11 12.46 -18.72 -9.00
C VAL A 11 11.14 -18.21 -8.44
N ALA A 12 10.07 -18.98 -8.62
CA ALA A 12 8.79 -18.76 -7.95
C ALA A 12 8.77 -19.52 -6.61
N ARG A 13 8.32 -18.90 -5.54
CA ARG A 13 8.18 -19.53 -4.21
C ARG A 13 6.79 -19.34 -3.64
N GLY A 14 6.20 -20.41 -3.11
CA GLY A 14 4.94 -20.42 -2.39
C GLY A 14 3.91 -21.35 -3.00
N ALA A 15 2.96 -21.83 -2.19
CA ALA A 15 1.93 -22.78 -2.64
C ALA A 15 0.78 -22.05 -3.35
N SER A 16 0.19 -21.03 -2.71
CA SER A 16 -0.98 -20.31 -3.25
C SER A 16 -0.66 -18.87 -3.67
N ALA A 17 0.29 -18.23 -2.99
CA ALA A 17 0.85 -16.94 -3.36
C ALA A 17 2.30 -17.14 -3.79
N LEU A 18 2.63 -16.73 -5.01
CA LEU A 18 3.98 -16.84 -5.56
C LEU A 18 4.73 -15.53 -5.38
N SER A 19 5.96 -15.62 -4.88
CA SER A 19 6.96 -14.54 -4.98
C SER A 19 8.05 -14.94 -5.95
N PHE A 20 8.56 -13.96 -6.70
CA PHE A 20 9.58 -14.19 -7.74
C PHE A 20 10.90 -13.53 -7.35
N THR A 21 11.99 -14.28 -7.50
CA THR A 21 13.36 -13.76 -7.34
C THR A 21 14.20 -14.17 -8.55
N GLY A 22 14.89 -13.19 -9.16
CA GLY A 22 15.80 -13.45 -10.27
C GLY A 22 17.29 -13.48 -9.86
N THR A 23 18.15 -14.01 -10.73
CA THR A 23 19.62 -14.00 -10.60
C THR A 23 20.28 -13.46 -11.89
N GLY A 24 21.56 -13.09 -11.85
CA GLY A 24 22.29 -12.62 -13.03
C GLY A 24 21.70 -11.33 -13.60
N LYS A 25 21.41 -11.32 -14.91
CA LYS A 25 20.75 -10.18 -15.60
C LYS A 25 19.33 -9.90 -15.08
N TYR A 26 18.76 -10.86 -14.36
CA TYR A 26 17.44 -10.78 -13.76
C TYR A 26 17.48 -10.52 -12.25
N ALA A 27 18.64 -10.20 -11.66
CA ALA A 27 18.76 -9.99 -10.22
C ALA A 27 17.76 -8.94 -9.68
N ASP A 28 17.38 -7.97 -10.51
CA ASP A 28 16.44 -6.91 -10.19
C ASP A 28 14.98 -7.23 -10.54
N LEU A 29 14.70 -8.39 -11.16
CA LEU A 29 13.31 -8.81 -11.38
C LEU A 29 12.62 -9.02 -10.02
N ARG A 30 11.44 -8.42 -9.91
CA ARG A 30 10.50 -8.60 -8.81
C ARG A 30 9.16 -9.02 -9.40
N GLY A 31 8.36 -9.74 -8.62
CA GLY A 31 7.07 -10.17 -9.11
C GLY A 31 6.24 -10.87 -8.05
N GLN A 32 4.94 -10.86 -8.30
CA GLN A 32 3.94 -11.58 -7.52
C GLN A 32 3.06 -12.42 -8.43
N GLY A 33 2.55 -13.52 -7.89
CA GLY A 33 1.61 -14.36 -8.59
C GLY A 33 0.75 -15.15 -7.64
N SER A 34 -0.15 -15.93 -8.22
CA SER A 34 -1.00 -16.85 -7.49
C SER A 34 -1.23 -18.11 -8.32
N CYS A 35 -1.38 -19.23 -7.62
CA CYS A 35 -1.75 -20.49 -8.23
C CYS A 35 -3.11 -20.92 -7.69
N ALA A 36 -4.03 -21.27 -8.58
CA ALA A 36 -5.25 -21.97 -8.23
C ALA A 36 -4.93 -23.46 -8.08
N HIS A 37 -5.38 -24.03 -6.97
CA HIS A 37 -5.32 -25.47 -6.70
C HIS A 37 -6.73 -26.01 -6.77
N ASP A 38 -6.92 -27.13 -7.47
CA ASP A 38 -8.12 -27.91 -7.28
C ASP A 38 -8.00 -28.67 -5.95
N ALA A 39 -8.91 -28.35 -5.02
CA ALA A 39 -8.97 -28.96 -3.70
C ALA A 39 -9.24 -30.48 -3.75
N THR A 40 -9.70 -31.01 -4.87
CA THR A 40 -10.02 -32.44 -5.03
C THR A 40 -8.83 -33.29 -5.48
N GLU A 41 -7.87 -32.73 -6.20
CA GLU A 41 -6.76 -33.53 -6.77
C GLU A 41 -5.35 -33.12 -6.30
N ASN A 42 -5.20 -32.07 -5.47
CA ASN A 42 -3.90 -31.48 -5.14
C ASN A 42 -3.07 -31.09 -6.38
N THR A 43 -3.74 -30.88 -7.50
CA THR A 43 -3.12 -30.50 -8.77
C THR A 43 -3.20 -28.98 -8.93
N VAL A 44 -2.07 -28.37 -9.29
CA VAL A 44 -2.02 -26.96 -9.67
C VAL A 44 -2.59 -26.83 -11.08
N GLU A 45 -3.79 -26.24 -11.21
CA GLU A 45 -4.44 -26.09 -12.52
C GLU A 45 -3.90 -24.89 -13.30
N HIS A 46 -3.70 -23.75 -12.61
CA HIS A 46 -3.31 -22.52 -13.27
C HIS A 46 -2.54 -21.60 -12.32
N CYS A 47 -1.36 -21.17 -12.75
CA CYS A 47 -0.60 -20.12 -12.09
C CYS A 47 -0.55 -18.88 -12.97
N GLN A 48 -0.83 -17.72 -12.37
CA GLN A 48 -0.66 -16.42 -13.01
C GLN A 48 0.37 -15.62 -12.22
N ALA A 49 1.23 -14.90 -12.94
CA ALA A 49 2.28 -14.11 -12.35
C ALA A 49 2.53 -12.84 -13.15
N LEU A 50 2.82 -11.77 -12.42
CA LEU A 50 3.34 -10.52 -12.96
C LEU A 50 4.77 -10.38 -12.46
N VAL A 51 5.72 -10.20 -13.38
CA VAL A 51 7.12 -9.99 -13.07
C VAL A 51 7.60 -8.80 -13.88
N ASP A 52 8.30 -7.87 -13.24
CA ASP A 52 8.86 -6.69 -13.88
C ASP A 52 10.25 -6.38 -13.31
N HIS A 53 11.04 -5.60 -14.07
CA HIS A 53 12.28 -4.99 -13.63
C HIS A 53 12.05 -3.71 -12.81
N ASP A 54 10.82 -3.51 -12.37
CA ASP A 54 10.46 -2.38 -11.54
C ASP A 54 10.84 -2.62 -10.07
N ALA A 55 11.85 -1.87 -9.63
CA ALA A 55 12.28 -1.83 -8.24
C ALA A 55 11.84 -0.54 -7.53
N VAL A 56 11.09 0.33 -8.21
CA VAL A 56 10.71 1.64 -7.68
C VAL A 56 9.37 1.52 -6.99
N ALA A 57 9.38 1.63 -5.66
CA ALA A 57 8.13 1.66 -4.91
C ALA A 57 7.31 2.92 -5.24
N PRO A 58 5.97 2.81 -5.28
CA PRO A 58 5.10 3.95 -5.54
C PRO A 58 5.28 5.01 -4.46
N GLN A 59 5.13 6.29 -4.82
CA GLN A 59 5.27 7.43 -3.92
C GLN A 59 3.96 8.22 -3.80
N ALA A 60 3.82 8.95 -2.69
CA ALA A 60 2.71 9.86 -2.48
C ALA A 60 3.18 11.28 -2.75
N ARG A 61 2.72 11.87 -3.86
CA ARG A 61 2.86 13.29 -4.13
C ARG A 61 1.74 14.07 -3.47
N ASP A 62 2.06 15.32 -3.12
CA ASP A 62 1.09 16.29 -2.61
C ASP A 62 0.25 15.79 -1.42
N LEU A 63 0.86 14.98 -0.53
CA LEU A 63 0.19 14.56 0.70
C LEU A 63 -0.17 15.80 1.51
N ALA A 64 -1.47 16.08 1.60
CA ALA A 64 -2.01 17.18 2.37
C ALA A 64 -2.99 16.66 3.41
N VAL A 65 -2.86 17.18 4.63
CA VAL A 65 -3.74 16.87 5.74
C VAL A 65 -4.28 18.15 6.35
N LYS A 66 -5.60 18.31 6.37
CA LYS A 66 -6.28 19.43 7.04
C LYS A 66 -7.12 18.89 8.19
N VAL A 67 -7.01 19.52 9.36
CA VAL A 67 -7.76 19.14 10.56
C VAL A 67 -8.71 20.26 10.96
N LEU A 68 -9.97 19.90 11.14
CA LEU A 68 -11.03 20.82 11.55
C LEU A 68 -11.74 20.28 12.79
N LEU A 69 -11.72 21.05 13.88
CA LEU A 69 -12.50 20.75 15.08
C LEU A 69 -14.00 21.02 14.81
N GLN A 70 -14.83 20.00 15.01
CA GLN A 70 -16.27 20.07 14.81
C GLN A 70 -16.98 20.62 16.06
N LYS A 71 -18.11 21.31 15.84
CA LYS A 71 -18.99 21.74 16.94
C LYS A 71 -19.90 20.57 17.36
N PRO A 72 -20.25 20.46 18.66
CA PRO A 72 -19.74 21.26 19.79
C PRO A 72 -18.32 20.83 20.21
N LYS A 73 -17.46 21.82 20.48
CA LYS A 73 -16.02 21.60 20.79
C LYS A 73 -15.77 20.66 21.97
N LYS A 74 -16.69 20.62 22.94
CA LYS A 74 -16.62 19.76 24.14
C LYS A 74 -16.51 18.26 23.81
N LEU A 75 -17.01 17.84 22.64
CA LEU A 75 -16.97 16.44 22.21
C LEU A 75 -15.64 16.04 21.56
N ARG A 76 -14.74 16.99 21.27
CA ARG A 76 -13.43 16.77 20.63
C ARG A 76 -13.51 15.86 19.40
N ILE A 77 -14.50 16.16 18.56
CA ILE A 77 -14.70 15.49 17.27
C ILE A 77 -13.93 16.29 16.22
N TYR A 78 -13.08 15.62 15.47
CA TYR A 78 -12.28 16.23 14.42
C TYR A 78 -12.66 15.65 13.06
N SER A 79 -12.66 16.50 12.05
CA SER A 79 -12.74 16.12 10.64
C SER A 79 -11.33 16.28 10.05
N LEU A 80 -10.77 15.17 9.57
CA LEU A 80 -9.49 15.11 8.89
C LEU A 80 -9.74 14.97 7.41
N ARG A 81 -9.33 15.97 6.64
CA ARG A 81 -9.27 15.86 5.18
C ARG A 81 -7.88 15.44 4.79
N VAL A 82 -7.74 14.27 4.19
CA VAL A 82 -6.48 13.72 3.70
C VAL A 82 -6.57 13.62 2.20
N SER A 83 -5.60 14.16 1.48
CA SER A 83 -5.49 14.01 0.04
C SER A 83 -4.05 13.67 -0.36
N PHE A 84 -3.89 12.85 -1.39
CA PHE A 84 -2.59 12.51 -1.96
C PHE A 84 -2.76 12.08 -3.42
N LYS A 85 -1.70 12.21 -4.20
CA LYS A 85 -1.61 11.67 -5.55
C LYS A 85 -0.63 10.49 -5.54
N PRO A 86 -1.08 9.25 -5.85
CA PRO A 86 -0.13 8.16 -6.05
C PRO A 86 0.68 8.45 -7.32
N GLU A 87 1.98 8.22 -7.26
CA GLU A 87 2.88 8.27 -8.40
C GLU A 87 3.67 6.97 -8.44
N ASP A 88 3.63 6.32 -9.59
CA ASP A 88 4.37 5.11 -9.91
C ASP A 88 5.10 5.41 -11.22
N ASN A 89 6.28 4.81 -11.43
CA ASN A 89 7.05 4.98 -12.65
C ASN A 89 6.36 4.35 -13.87
N LEU A 90 5.38 3.47 -13.66
CA LEU A 90 4.51 2.92 -14.69
C LEU A 90 3.12 3.57 -14.60
N ALA A 91 2.80 4.40 -15.59
CA ALA A 91 1.63 5.30 -15.55
C ALA A 91 0.26 4.61 -15.40
N GLU A 92 0.17 3.32 -15.73
CA GLU A 92 -1.08 2.55 -15.67
C GLU A 92 -1.18 1.64 -14.44
N ASN A 93 -0.16 1.61 -13.58
CA ASN A 93 -0.17 0.77 -12.39
C ASN A 93 -1.19 1.26 -11.36
N SER A 94 -2.13 0.37 -11.03
CA SER A 94 -3.04 0.60 -9.91
C SER A 94 -2.29 0.44 -8.60
N VAL A 95 -2.09 1.55 -7.89
CA VAL A 95 -1.42 1.57 -6.59
C VAL A 95 -2.42 1.21 -5.50
N ARG A 96 -2.15 0.10 -4.81
CA ARG A 96 -2.86 -0.26 -3.57
C ARG A 96 -2.37 0.63 -2.44
N TYR A 97 -3.27 1.03 -1.55
CA TYR A 97 -2.88 1.83 -0.39
C TYR A 97 -3.65 1.43 0.87
N ALA A 98 -3.01 1.71 2.02
CA ALA A 98 -3.60 1.63 3.34
C ALA A 98 -3.26 2.89 4.14
N LEU A 99 -4.29 3.63 4.53
CA LEU A 99 -4.24 4.81 5.37
C LEU A 99 -4.69 4.45 6.79
N VAL A 100 -3.82 4.67 7.75
CA VAL A 100 -4.08 4.44 9.18
C VAL A 100 -3.90 5.76 9.94
N VAL A 101 -4.86 6.08 10.82
CA VAL A 101 -4.76 7.20 11.75
C VAL A 101 -4.88 6.67 13.17
N ASP A 102 -3.89 6.97 14.01
CA ASP A 102 -3.78 6.48 15.38
C ASP A 102 -3.23 7.55 16.35
N ALA A 103 -3.36 7.29 17.65
CA ALA A 103 -2.58 7.99 18.70
C ALA A 103 -2.31 7.01 19.85
N GLY A 104 -1.57 5.94 19.55
CA GLY A 104 -1.34 4.81 20.47
C GLY A 104 -2.42 3.73 20.40
N SER A 105 -3.66 4.11 20.08
CA SER A 105 -4.72 3.20 19.62
C SER A 105 -5.19 3.61 18.22
N GLN A 106 -5.49 2.64 17.35
CA GLN A 106 -5.99 2.90 16.00
C GLN A 106 -7.38 3.57 16.06
N PHE A 107 -7.54 4.72 15.42
CA PHE A 107 -8.85 5.38 15.27
C PHE A 107 -9.54 4.97 13.98
N VAL A 108 -8.81 4.97 12.87
CA VAL A 108 -9.36 4.75 11.53
C VAL A 108 -8.35 4.01 10.68
N LYS A 109 -8.86 3.06 9.88
CA LYS A 109 -8.14 2.43 8.77
C LYS A 109 -8.98 2.54 7.51
N ARG A 110 -8.36 2.93 6.41
CA ARG A 110 -8.94 2.92 5.05
C ARG A 110 -7.95 2.27 4.11
N SER A 111 -8.44 1.50 3.16
CA SER A 111 -7.61 0.89 2.13
C SER A 111 -8.36 0.88 0.81
N GLY A 112 -7.62 0.82 -0.29
CA GLY A 112 -8.16 0.77 -1.65
C GLY A 112 -7.05 0.58 -2.67
N ALA A 113 -7.42 0.66 -3.93
CA ALA A 113 -6.50 0.70 -5.06
C ALA A 113 -6.92 1.83 -6.00
N THR A 114 -5.96 2.54 -6.59
CA THR A 114 -6.25 3.71 -7.44
C THR A 114 -5.13 3.99 -8.43
N THR A 115 -5.49 4.56 -9.57
CA THR A 115 -4.57 5.22 -10.53
C THR A 115 -4.74 6.75 -10.51
N ALA A 116 -5.73 7.24 -9.76
CA ALA A 116 -6.12 8.65 -9.70
C ALA A 116 -5.82 9.26 -8.30
N PRO A 117 -5.78 10.61 -8.19
CA PRO A 117 -5.67 11.28 -6.90
C PRO A 117 -6.78 10.86 -5.93
N VAL A 118 -6.41 10.71 -4.66
CA VAL A 118 -7.31 10.25 -3.60
C VAL A 118 -7.59 11.38 -2.63
N ALA A 119 -8.85 11.52 -2.22
CA ALA A 119 -9.27 12.45 -1.19
C ALA A 119 -10.27 11.79 -0.22
N TYR A 120 -10.00 11.89 1.07
CA TYR A 120 -10.83 11.37 2.13
C TYR A 120 -11.17 12.43 3.16
N THR A 121 -12.39 12.31 3.72
CA THR A 121 -12.75 12.99 4.95
C THR A 121 -13.01 11.94 6.03
N LEU A 122 -12.16 11.93 7.05
CA LEU A 122 -12.23 11.01 8.18
C LEU A 122 -12.75 11.75 9.41
N ARG A 123 -13.77 11.22 10.06
CA ARG A 123 -14.28 11.75 11.32
C ARG A 123 -13.71 10.93 12.46
N ILE A 124 -13.07 11.59 13.42
CA ILE A 124 -12.50 10.94 14.60
C ILE A 124 -12.98 11.63 15.88
N ARG A 125 -12.97 10.89 16.98
CA ARG A 125 -13.16 11.43 18.33
C ARG A 125 -11.91 11.16 19.12
N ALA A 126 -11.18 12.22 19.50
CA ALA A 126 -9.93 12.08 20.23
C ALA A 126 -10.16 12.22 21.74
N PRO A 127 -9.55 11.36 22.58
CA PRO A 127 -9.52 11.53 24.03
C PRO A 127 -8.88 12.85 24.48
N LYS A 128 -9.18 13.29 25.70
CA LYS A 128 -8.73 14.60 26.22
C LYS A 128 -7.20 14.74 26.32
N ASN A 129 -6.49 13.65 26.52
CA ASN A 129 -5.02 13.60 26.61
C ASN A 129 -4.33 13.58 25.23
N VAL A 130 -5.05 13.27 24.15
CA VAL A 130 -4.46 13.21 22.80
C VAL A 130 -4.30 14.63 22.24
N ARG A 131 -3.05 15.01 21.95
CA ARG A 131 -2.67 16.32 21.37
C ARG A 131 -2.23 16.23 19.91
N SER A 132 -1.85 15.05 19.47
CA SER A 132 -1.42 14.76 18.10
C SER A 132 -1.89 13.39 17.69
N LEU A 133 -2.04 13.20 16.39
CA LEU A 133 -2.30 11.92 15.75
C LEU A 133 -1.09 11.55 14.90
N ARG A 134 -0.91 10.26 14.67
CA ARG A 134 -0.03 9.74 13.63
C ARG A 134 -0.90 9.31 12.46
N LEU A 135 -0.55 9.79 11.26
CA LEU A 135 -1.07 9.27 10.01
C LEU A 135 0.03 8.44 9.37
N THR A 136 -0.31 7.21 9.01
CA THR A 136 0.55 6.31 8.25
C THR A 136 -0.14 5.99 6.93
N LEU A 137 0.50 6.32 5.82
CA LEU A 137 0.10 5.90 4.48
C LEU A 137 1.09 4.85 4.01
N THR A 138 0.58 3.67 3.67
CA THR A 138 1.35 2.60 3.00
C THR A 138 0.82 2.48 1.59
N MET A 139 1.70 2.37 0.60
CA MET A 139 1.35 2.15 -0.79
C MET A 139 2.12 0.95 -1.33
N ALA A 140 1.50 0.20 -2.23
CA ALA A 140 2.08 -0.96 -2.88
C ALA A 140 1.66 -1.00 -4.34
N ASP A 141 2.60 -1.31 -5.22
CA ASP A 141 2.31 -1.56 -6.64
C ASP A 141 1.82 -3.01 -6.86
N PRO A 142 1.45 -3.39 -8.10
CA PRO A 142 1.05 -4.77 -8.42
C PRO A 142 2.16 -5.82 -8.28
N VAL A 143 3.43 -5.43 -8.36
CA VAL A 143 4.59 -6.34 -8.28
C VAL A 143 5.15 -6.48 -6.85
N GLY A 144 4.60 -5.75 -5.90
CA GLY A 144 4.86 -5.86 -4.47
C GLY A 144 5.87 -4.88 -3.91
N ASN A 145 6.30 -3.85 -4.64
CA ASN A 145 7.14 -2.81 -4.05
C ASN A 145 6.28 -1.95 -3.13
N GLU A 146 6.76 -1.75 -1.89
CA GLU A 146 6.02 -1.01 -0.87
C GLU A 146 6.75 0.25 -0.45
N SER A 147 5.98 1.32 -0.22
CA SER A 147 6.46 2.52 0.45
C SER A 147 5.58 2.88 1.64
N ARG A 148 6.20 3.53 2.63
CA ARG A 148 5.51 3.93 3.85
C ARG A 148 5.87 5.36 4.23
N LEU A 149 4.85 6.19 4.34
CA LEU A 149 4.96 7.58 4.77
C LEU A 149 4.25 7.75 6.12
N SER A 150 4.91 8.40 7.08
CA SER A 150 4.36 8.71 8.39
C SER A 150 4.40 10.21 8.65
N GLN A 151 3.28 10.79 9.07
CA GLN A 151 3.19 12.21 9.42
C GLN A 151 2.50 12.39 10.78
N ALA A 152 3.10 13.20 11.65
CA ALA A 152 2.47 13.63 12.89
C ALA A 152 1.56 14.84 12.62
N ILE A 153 0.33 14.78 13.10
CA ILE A 153 -0.70 15.80 12.88
C ILE A 153 -1.09 16.38 14.24
N ARG A 154 -0.92 17.69 14.44
CA ARG A 154 -1.34 18.36 15.67
C ARG A 154 -2.84 18.64 15.66
N LEU A 155 -3.51 18.35 16.77
CA LEU A 155 -4.92 18.64 16.93
C LEU A 155 -5.13 20.10 17.37
N PRO A 156 -6.04 20.86 16.74
CA PRO A 156 -6.41 22.19 17.20
C PRO A 156 -7.16 22.15 18.55
N ARG A 157 -7.03 23.23 19.32
CA ARG A 157 -7.68 23.42 20.63
C ARG A 157 -9.09 24.00 20.52
#